data_AF-A0A1G2U9L9-F1
#
_entry.id   AF-A0A1G2U9L9-F1
#
_cell.length_a   1.000
_cell.length_b   1.000
_cell.length_c   1.000
_cell.angle_alpha   90.00
_cell.angle_beta   90.00
_cell.angle_gamma   90.00
#
_symmetry.space_group_name_H-M   'P 1'
#
loop_
_entity.id
_entity.type
_entity.pdbx_description
1 polymer ?
#
loop_
_entity_poly.entity_id
_entity_poly.type
_entity_poly.pdbx_seq_one_letter_code
_entity_poly.pdbx_strand_id
1 'polypeptide(L)'
;MKINLGVRQWILAVLFLLLATYILFQARFIIFGPEIVIENPRDGERLASTLVLMKGRTENIAGISLNDRQIFTDEKGFWEEKLLVSPGASIMTVRVHDRFGRKREKSVRVIYNP
;
A
#
# COMPACT_ATOMS: atom_id res chain seq x y z
N MET A 1 -45.17 2.21 17.85
CA MET A 1 -44.53 3.42 18.40
C MET A 1 -44.50 4.48 17.30
N LYS A 2 -45.41 5.48 17.32
CA LYS A 2 -45.49 6.52 16.28
C LYS A 2 -44.49 7.61 16.62
N ILE A 3 -43.39 7.69 15.88
CA ILE A 3 -42.38 8.73 16.11
C ILE A 3 -42.86 10.00 15.40
N ASN A 4 -43.46 10.93 16.15
CA ASN A 4 -43.85 12.24 15.65
C ASN A 4 -42.61 13.15 15.63
N LEU A 5 -41.76 13.00 14.60
CA LEU A 5 -40.62 13.90 14.42
C LEU A 5 -41.07 15.20 13.76
N GLY A 6 -40.85 16.32 14.45
CA GLY A 6 -40.97 17.65 13.83
C GLY A 6 -39.86 17.89 12.80
N VAL A 7 -40.08 18.81 11.85
CA VAL A 7 -39.11 19.16 10.79
C VAL A 7 -37.71 19.45 11.35
N ARG A 8 -37.62 20.10 12.53
CA ARG A 8 -36.36 20.36 13.23
C ARG A 8 -35.58 19.07 13.56
N GLN A 9 -36.26 18.02 14.00
CA GLN A 9 -35.62 16.76 14.37
C GLN A 9 -35.14 15.99 13.12
N TRP A 10 -35.86 16.10 12.01
CA TRP A 10 -35.42 15.57 10.72
C TRP A 10 -34.15 16.26 10.21
N ILE A 11 -34.09 17.59 10.31
CA ILE A 11 -32.89 18.36 9.94
C ILE A 11 -31.69 17.90 10.78
N LEU A 12 -31.87 17.76 12.10
CA LEU A 12 -30.82 17.29 12.99
C LEU A 12 -30.41 15.84 12.68
N ALA A 13 -31.36 14.95 12.38
CA ALA A 13 -31.06 13.57 12.01
C ALA A 13 -30.26 13.47 10.70
N VAL A 14 -30.63 14.26 9.68
CA VAL A 14 -29.90 14.30 8.40
C VAL A 14 -28.50 14.90 8.61
N LEU A 15 -28.37 15.99 9.36
CA LEU A 15 -27.06 16.58 9.67
C LEU A 15 -26.16 15.58 10.41
N PHE A 16 -26.71 14.88 11.41
CA PHE A 16 -25.99 13.84 12.13
C PHE A 16 -25.55 12.69 11.21
N LEU A 17 -26.44 12.24 10.31
CA LEU A 17 -26.13 11.21 9.33
C LEU A 17 -25.01 11.64 8.37
N LEU A 18 -25.05 12.87 7.85
CA LEU A 18 -24.00 13.43 7.01
C LEU A 18 -22.66 13.49 7.75
N LEU A 19 -22.67 13.96 9.00
CA LEU A 19 -21.47 14.04 9.83
C LEU A 19 -20.89 12.64 10.11
N ALA A 20 -21.73 11.68 10.50
CA ALA A 20 -21.32 10.30 10.75
C ALA A 20 -20.74 9.66 9.49
N THR A 21 -21.37 9.88 8.33
CA THR A 21 -20.89 9.36 7.04
C THR A 21 -19.53 9.97 6.68
N TYR A 22 -19.37 11.28 6.88
CA TYR A 22 -18.10 11.96 6.64
C TYR A 22 -16.98 11.47 7.58
N ILE A 23 -17.28 11.27 8.86
CA ILE A 23 -16.33 10.74 9.84
C ILE A 23 -15.91 9.32 9.42
N LEU A 24 -16.85 8.44 9.06
CA LEU A 24 -16.53 7.10 8.58
C LEU A 24 -15.69 7.12 7.30
N PHE A 25 -16.01 8.02 6.37
CA PHE A 25 -15.24 8.22 5.15
C PHE A 25 -13.81 8.69 5.43
N GLN A 26 -13.59 9.59 6.40
CA GLN A 26 -12.24 10.01 6.78
C GLN A 26 -11.49 8.96 7.58
N ALA A 27 -12.19 8.25 8.47
CA ALA A 27 -11.61 7.19 9.30
C ALA A 27 -11.02 6.06 8.46
N ARG A 28 -11.44 5.89 7.20
CA ARG A 28 -10.87 4.90 6.27
C ARG A 28 -9.35 4.98 6.19
N PHE A 29 -8.76 6.18 6.16
CA PHE A 29 -7.31 6.36 6.06
C PHE A 29 -6.57 5.96 7.35
N ILE A 30 -7.28 5.90 8.48
CA ILE A 30 -6.79 5.44 9.77
C ILE A 30 -7.01 3.92 9.90
N ILE A 31 -8.15 3.41 9.44
CA ILE A 31 -8.53 2.00 9.59
C ILE A 31 -7.76 1.12 8.59
N PHE A 32 -7.60 1.57 7.35
CA PHE A 32 -6.85 0.83 6.32
C PHE A 32 -5.34 1.02 6.52
N GLY A 33 -4.63 -0.10 6.57
CA GLY A 33 -3.18 -0.15 6.75
C GLY A 33 -2.40 0.19 5.48
N PRO A 34 -1.07 0.24 5.58
CA PRO A 34 -0.22 0.36 4.39
C PRO A 34 -0.43 -0.87 3.52
N GLU A 35 -0.60 -0.66 2.22
CA GLU A 35 -0.74 -1.71 1.22
C GLU A 35 0.43 -1.70 0.26
N ILE A 36 0.84 -2.89 -0.19
CA ILE A 36 1.93 -3.05 -1.14
C ILE A 36 1.60 -4.12 -2.19
N VAL A 37 1.77 -3.74 -3.44
CA VAL A 37 1.66 -4.58 -4.62
C VAL A 37 2.98 -4.54 -5.39
N ILE A 38 3.55 -5.70 -5.65
CA ILE A 38 4.70 -5.87 -6.55
C ILE A 38 4.13 -6.33 -7.89
N GLU A 39 4.34 -5.53 -8.93
CA GLU A 39 3.85 -5.82 -10.29
C GLU A 39 4.91 -6.57 -11.11
N ASN A 40 6.18 -6.26 -10.87
CA ASN A 40 7.31 -6.94 -11.50
C ASN A 40 8.52 -6.93 -10.55
N PRO A 41 9.33 -7.99 -10.52
CA PRO A 41 9.11 -9.31 -11.14
C PRO A 41 8.04 -10.12 -10.40
N ARG A 42 7.56 -11.19 -11.03
CA ARG A 42 6.67 -12.17 -10.41
C ARG A 42 7.48 -13.12 -9.52
N ASP A 43 6.82 -13.69 -8.52
CA ASP A 43 7.47 -14.66 -7.64
C ASP A 43 7.93 -15.90 -8.40
N GLY A 44 9.20 -16.26 -8.26
CA GLY A 44 9.85 -17.36 -8.96
C GLY A 44 10.26 -17.06 -10.41
N GLU A 45 10.18 -15.81 -10.86
CA GLU A 45 10.52 -15.44 -12.24
C GLU A 45 12.00 -15.68 -12.56
N ARG A 46 12.24 -16.20 -13.77
CA ARG A 46 13.59 -16.39 -14.32
C ARG A 46 14.03 -15.14 -15.06
N LEU A 47 15.15 -14.58 -14.65
CA LEU A 47 15.69 -13.35 -15.20
C LEU A 47 16.65 -13.65 -16.34
N ALA A 48 16.55 -12.87 -17.42
CA ALA A 48 17.46 -12.96 -18.57
C ALA A 48 18.77 -12.20 -18.36
N SER A 49 18.81 -11.27 -17.39
CA SER A 49 19.98 -10.44 -17.11
C SER A 49 20.18 -10.26 -15.61
N THR A 50 21.39 -9.84 -15.22
CA THR A 50 21.71 -9.48 -13.83
C THR A 50 20.98 -8.22 -13.37
N LEU A 51 20.49 -7.37 -14.28
CA LEU A 51 19.81 -6.12 -13.94
C LEU A 51 18.30 -6.31 -13.96
N VAL A 52 17.68 -6.23 -12.79
CA VAL A 52 16.24 -6.43 -12.61
C VAL A 52 15.55 -5.10 -12.37
N LEU A 53 14.48 -4.85 -13.12
CA LEU A 53 13.57 -3.75 -12.85
C LEU A 53 12.47 -4.21 -11.90
N MET A 54 12.52 -3.76 -10.65
CA MET A 54 11.43 -3.93 -9.72
C MET A 54 10.48 -2.75 -9.80
N LYS A 55 9.18 -3.04 -9.93
CA LYS A 55 8.13 -2.03 -9.94
C LYS A 55 6.90 -2.51 -9.21
N GLY A 56 6.16 -1.56 -8.68
CA GLY A 56 4.93 -1.83 -7.99
C GLY A 56 4.18 -0.57 -7.60
N ARG A 57 3.13 -0.79 -6.81
CA ARG A 57 2.30 0.25 -6.24
C ARG A 57 2.16 0.07 -4.74
N THR A 58 2.05 1.18 -4.04
CA THR A 58 1.75 1.22 -2.61
C THR A 58 0.66 2.22 -2.30
N GLU A 59 -0.12 1.96 -1.26
CA GLU A 59 -1.16 2.87 -0.76
C GLU A 59 -1.06 3.03 0.76
N ASN A 60 -1.45 4.19 1.28
CA ASN A 60 -1.46 4.51 2.72
C ASN A 60 -0.10 4.32 3.42
N ILE A 61 1.00 4.53 2.71
CA ILE A 61 2.35 4.43 3.27
C ILE A 61 2.90 5.80 3.68
N ALA A 62 3.82 5.79 4.64
CA ALA A 62 4.68 6.91 5.00
C ALA A 62 6.15 6.66 4.63
N GLY A 63 6.54 5.39 4.47
CA GLY A 63 7.87 5.03 3.96
C GLY A 63 7.88 3.62 3.37
N ILE A 64 8.82 3.42 2.46
CA ILE A 64 9.06 2.19 1.73
C ILE A 64 10.56 1.91 1.67
N SER A 65 10.93 0.64 1.80
CA SER A 65 12.29 0.16 1.65
C SER A 65 12.32 -1.12 0.83
N LEU A 66 13.41 -1.30 0.10
CA LEU A 66 13.71 -2.47 -0.72
C LEU A 66 15.05 -3.03 -0.28
N ASN A 67 15.05 -4.26 0.25
CA ASN A 67 16.21 -4.89 0.89
C ASN A 67 16.85 -3.98 1.93
N ASP A 68 16.04 -3.41 2.82
CA ASP A 68 16.46 -2.47 3.88
C ASP A 68 17.02 -1.12 3.39
N ARG A 69 17.11 -0.90 2.07
CA ARG A 69 17.43 0.40 1.49
C ARG A 69 16.15 1.21 1.31
N GLN A 70 16.13 2.43 1.84
CA GLN A 70 15.04 3.38 1.59
C GLN A 70 14.89 3.66 0.09
N ILE A 71 13.66 3.60 -0.41
CA ILE A 71 13.29 4.01 -1.77
C ILE A 71 12.14 5.01 -1.70
N PHE A 72 11.70 5.52 -2.85
CA PHE A 72 10.64 6.52 -2.92
C PHE A 72 9.58 6.12 -3.96
N THR A 73 8.37 6.59 -3.72
CA THR A 73 7.25 6.48 -4.65
C THR A 73 6.94 7.84 -5.26
N ASP A 74 6.29 7.84 -6.40
CA ASP A 74 5.68 9.03 -6.98
C ASP A 74 4.39 9.45 -6.23
N GLU A 75 3.76 10.54 -6.69
CA GLU A 75 2.52 11.08 -6.12
C GLU A 75 1.32 10.12 -6.24
N LYS A 76 1.39 9.15 -7.15
CA LYS A 76 0.35 8.14 -7.40
C LYS A 76 0.63 6.84 -6.66
N GLY A 77 1.73 6.76 -5.90
CA GLY A 77 2.14 5.59 -5.14
C GLY A 77 2.88 4.53 -5.95
N PHE A 78 3.32 4.83 -7.18
CA PHE A 78 4.16 3.92 -7.95
C PHE A 78 5.63 4.07 -7.56
N TRP A 79 6.37 2.98 -7.62
CA TRP A 79 7.81 2.95 -7.42
C TRP A 79 8.47 2.06 -8.46
N GLU A 80 9.68 2.44 -8.84
CA GLU A 80 10.51 1.70 -9.79
C GLU A 80 11.97 1.77 -9.36
N GLU A 81 12.61 0.60 -9.24
CA GLU A 81 13.98 0.46 -8.76
C GLU A 81 14.72 -0.58 -9.58
N LYS A 82 15.96 -0.26 -9.96
CA LYS A 82 16.87 -1.19 -10.65
C LYS A 82 17.79 -1.83 -9.62
N LEU A 83 17.84 -3.16 -9.63
CA LEU A 83 18.70 -3.93 -8.75
C LEU A 83 19.61 -4.86 -9.55
N LEU A 84 20.83 -5.02 -9.08
CA LEU A 84 21.72 -6.07 -9.55
C LEU A 84 21.48 -7.35 -8.74
N VAL A 85 21.28 -8.47 -9.43
CA VAL A 85 21.12 -9.78 -8.84
C VAL A 85 22.34 -10.64 -9.09
N SER A 86 22.74 -11.38 -8.06
CA SER A 86 23.78 -12.39 -8.21
C SER A 86 23.22 -13.62 -8.92
N PRO A 87 24.06 -14.39 -9.65
CA PRO A 87 23.67 -15.70 -10.17
C PRO A 87 23.11 -16.61 -9.06
N GLY A 88 22.05 -17.35 -9.38
CA GLY A 88 21.30 -18.18 -8.45
C GLY A 88 19.95 -17.59 -8.05
N ALA A 89 19.45 -18.02 -6.89
CA ALA A 89 18.19 -17.54 -6.33
C ALA A 89 18.43 -16.37 -5.37
N SER A 90 17.80 -15.24 -5.66
CA SER A 90 17.79 -14.05 -4.79
C SER A 90 16.37 -13.78 -4.28
N ILE A 91 16.24 -13.28 -3.06
CA ILE A 91 14.96 -12.86 -2.48
C ILE A 91 15.00 -11.34 -2.33
N MET A 92 14.01 -10.69 -2.91
CA MET A 92 13.80 -9.25 -2.79
C MET A 92 12.67 -8.99 -1.83
N THR A 93 12.93 -8.23 -0.77
CA THR A 93 11.93 -7.90 0.24
C THR A 93 11.62 -6.42 0.18
N VAL A 94 10.35 -6.10 -0.04
CA VAL A 94 9.85 -4.74 0.05
C VAL A 94 9.11 -4.59 1.37
N ARG A 95 9.50 -3.60 2.18
CA ARG A 95 8.85 -3.27 3.44
C ARG A 95 8.27 -1.88 3.37
N VAL A 96 7.03 -1.76 3.80
CA VAL A 96 6.32 -0.49 3.91
C VAL A 96 5.86 -0.27 5.34
N HIS A 97 5.80 0.99 5.74
CA HIS A 97 5.21 1.40 6.99
C HIS A 97 4.36 2.65 6.79
N ASP A 98 3.35 2.82 7.62
CA ASP A 98 2.53 4.03 7.62
C ASP A 98 2.93 4.99 8.76
N ARG A 99 2.20 6.11 8.85
CA ARG A 99 2.38 7.14 9.88
C ARG A 99 1.90 6.72 11.28
N PHE A 100 1.19 5.60 11.38
CA PHE A 100 0.65 5.04 12.61
C PHE A 100 1.51 3.86 13.13
N GLY A 101 2.65 3.59 12.47
CA GLY A 101 3.59 2.55 12.85
C GLY A 101 3.21 1.14 12.39
N ARG A 102 2.13 0.98 11.62
CA ARG A 102 1.76 -0.32 11.03
C ARG A 102 2.76 -0.65 9.92
N LYS A 103 3.13 -1.92 9.84
CA LYS A 103 4.10 -2.43 8.86
C LYS A 103 3.49 -3.53 8.01
N ARG A 104 3.92 -3.60 6.76
CA ARG A 104 3.69 -4.72 5.83
C ARG A 104 4.97 -5.00 5.09
N GLU A 105 5.18 -6.27 4.77
CA GLU A 105 6.28 -6.68 3.92
C GLU A 105 5.79 -7.68 2.88
N LYS A 106 6.43 -7.64 1.72
CA LYS A 106 6.20 -8.60 0.64
C LYS A 106 7.54 -8.97 0.03
N SER A 107 7.75 -10.27 -0.12
CA SER A 107 8.98 -10.79 -0.71
C SER A 107 8.67 -11.47 -2.03
N VAL A 108 9.59 -11.34 -2.98
CA VAL A 108 9.55 -12.01 -4.28
C VAL A 108 10.89 -12.70 -4.49
N ARG A 109 10.84 -13.97 -4.86
CA ARG A 109 12.02 -14.73 -5.28
C ARG A 109 12.26 -14.51 -6.77
N VAL A 110 13.51 -14.29 -7.13
CA VAL A 110 13.96 -14.24 -8.52
C VAL A 110 15.12 -15.19 -8.72
N ILE A 111 15.19 -15.78 -9.92
CA ILE A 111 16.25 -16.74 -10.27
C ILE A 111 16.98 -16.22 -11.50
N TYR A 112 18.28 -15.99 -11.37
CA TYR A 112 19.14 -15.64 -12.50
C TYR A 112 20.11 -16.78 -12.77
N ASN A 113 20.10 -17.33 -13.99
CA ASN A 113 21.07 -18.32 -14.42
C ASN A 113 21.73 -17.80 -15.71
N PRO A 114 23.01 -17.43 -15.68
CA PRO A 114 23.73 -16.89 -16.84
C PRO A 114 23.89 -17.93 -17.97
#